data_AF-A0A964VEK2-F1
#
_entry.id   AF-A0A964VEK2-F1
#
_cell.length_a   1.000
_cell.length_b   1.000
_cell.length_c   1.000
_cell.angle_alpha   90.00
_cell.angle_beta   90.00
_cell.angle_gamma   90.00
#
_symmetry.space_group_name_H-M   'P 1'
#
loop_
_entity.id
_entity.type
_entity.pdbx_description
1 polymer ?
#
loop_
_entity_poly.entity_id
_entity_poly.type
_entity_poly.pdbx_seq_one_letter_code
_entity_poly.pdbx_strand_id
1 'polypeptide(L)'
;MKHPEAPPAVAWVARTLEEAGFETWAVGGAVRDALLGVDSVDWDFATRARPEQVKRLFKRTVDVGIAHGTVGVLARDGTLYEVTTFRRDVKTNGRHATVEFADRLDDDLSRRDFTINAVAWHPLRDELHDPFGGVADLERGVLRTVGRPDDRFAEDYLRVLRALRFAGRFELAIDPATWSALRGATDQLGALSPERVREELLKVLGADAAPGPALALYAESGVLAALMPELAGLVGTPRTDRTVDAWTYGVAVASALPRRRHLLRLAALLQAAGPRAAAQLLVRLRFSNAHADAVARMVAAGLGPPAAGAGGAELRRWLARVGPERVRDLGRIWCAQERVDRGLALPRAVDAAGSLRALRAELRRRPPLAVGDLALDGGDLIRAGFKPGPRFGRILDALLDRVLEDPALNRADVLLELALELAG
;
A
#
# COMPACT_ATOMS: atom_id res chain seq x y z
N MET A 1 -29.14 8.08 7.30
CA MET A 1 -27.83 7.61 7.77
C MET A 1 -27.98 6.67 8.97
N LYS A 2 -26.95 5.92 9.35
CA LYS A 2 -26.97 5.13 10.60
C LYS A 2 -26.53 5.97 11.79
N HIS A 3 -26.96 5.58 12.99
CA HIS A 3 -26.41 6.13 14.24
C HIS A 3 -25.05 5.48 14.54
N PRO A 4 -24.07 6.23 15.07
CA PRO A 4 -22.78 5.65 15.43
C PRO A 4 -22.93 4.60 16.53
N GLU A 5 -22.65 3.34 16.20
CA GLU A 5 -22.49 2.27 17.19
C GLU A 5 -21.01 2.08 17.48
N ALA A 6 -20.62 2.29 18.75
CA ALA A 6 -19.23 2.25 19.17
C ALA A 6 -18.99 1.19 20.25
N PRO A 7 -17.78 0.61 20.34
CA PRO A 7 -17.44 -0.31 21.42
C PRO A 7 -17.61 0.34 22.82
N PRO A 8 -17.89 -0.45 23.88
CA PRO A 8 -18.05 0.09 25.24
C PRO A 8 -16.86 0.91 25.74
N ALA A 9 -15.65 0.60 25.25
CA ALA A 9 -14.44 1.35 25.59
C ALA A 9 -14.48 2.81 25.10
N VAL A 10 -15.21 3.12 24.02
CA VAL A 10 -15.38 4.50 23.54
C VAL A 10 -16.15 5.35 24.54
N ALA A 11 -17.25 4.82 25.08
CA ALA A 11 -18.00 5.48 26.15
C ALA A 11 -17.18 5.59 27.44
N TRP A 12 -16.31 4.63 27.74
CA TRP A 12 -15.42 4.69 28.91
C TRP A 12 -14.40 5.83 28.80
N VAL A 13 -13.73 5.99 27.66
CA VAL A 13 -12.77 7.08 27.43
C VAL A 13 -13.46 8.43 27.56
N ALA A 14 -14.58 8.61 26.85
CA ALA A 14 -15.36 9.85 26.89
C ALA A 14 -15.83 10.17 28.32
N ARG A 15 -16.42 9.19 29.02
CA ARG A 15 -16.91 9.37 30.40
C ARG A 15 -15.80 9.78 31.36
N THR A 16 -14.64 9.14 31.29
CA THR A 16 -13.51 9.44 32.19
C THR A 16 -13.04 10.90 32.04
N LEU A 17 -13.03 11.42 30.80
CA LEU A 17 -12.62 12.81 30.53
C LEU A 17 -13.71 13.82 30.89
N GLU A 18 -14.97 13.52 30.56
CA GLU A 18 -16.13 14.36 30.87
C GLU A 18 -16.36 14.50 32.38
N GLU A 19 -16.27 13.40 33.15
CA GLU A 19 -16.36 13.41 34.62
C GLU A 19 -15.23 14.22 35.28
N ALA A 20 -14.09 14.34 34.59
CA ALA A 20 -12.97 15.20 35.02
C ALA A 20 -13.12 16.67 34.56
N GLY A 21 -14.22 17.03 33.91
CA GLY A 21 -14.52 18.39 33.45
C GLY A 21 -13.89 18.76 32.10
N PHE A 22 -13.43 17.77 31.32
CA PHE A 22 -12.84 18.00 30.01
C PHE A 22 -13.80 17.58 28.89
N GLU A 23 -14.32 18.58 28.18
CA GLU A 23 -15.13 18.39 26.97
C GLU A 23 -14.40 17.47 25.98
N THR A 24 -15.09 16.41 25.53
CA THR A 24 -14.52 15.31 24.76
C THR A 24 -15.49 14.79 23.71
N TRP A 25 -14.96 14.62 22.50
CA TRP A 25 -15.73 14.19 21.33
C TRP A 25 -15.00 13.08 20.59
N ALA A 26 -15.74 12.09 20.10
CA ALA A 26 -15.23 11.19 19.07
C ALA A 26 -15.20 11.94 17.74
N VAL A 27 -14.13 11.79 16.96
CA VAL A 27 -13.88 12.59 15.76
C VAL A 27 -13.26 11.77 14.64
N GLY A 28 -13.31 12.29 13.41
CA GLY A 28 -12.51 11.78 12.31
C GLY A 28 -13.12 10.60 11.56
N GLY A 29 -12.25 9.70 11.10
CA GLY A 29 -12.63 8.63 10.18
C GLY A 29 -13.65 7.67 10.76
N ALA A 30 -13.54 7.36 12.06
CA ALA A 30 -14.48 6.47 12.73
C ALA A 30 -15.91 7.01 12.77
N VAL A 31 -16.08 8.32 13.00
CA VAL A 31 -17.41 8.94 12.97
C VAL A 31 -18.01 8.84 11.58
N ARG A 32 -17.27 9.22 10.54
CA ARG A 32 -17.72 9.07 9.14
C ARG A 32 -18.09 7.62 8.81
N ASP A 33 -17.22 6.68 9.15
CA ASP A 33 -17.40 5.26 8.83
C ASP A 33 -18.64 4.70 9.55
N ALA A 34 -18.84 5.06 10.83
CA ALA A 34 -20.02 4.69 11.59
C ALA A 34 -21.32 5.27 10.99
N LEU A 35 -21.29 6.53 10.53
CA LEU A 35 -22.42 7.18 9.85
C LEU A 35 -22.76 6.51 8.50
N LEU A 36 -21.75 6.00 7.79
CA LEU A 36 -21.88 5.15 6.59
C LEU A 36 -22.30 3.70 6.93
N GLY A 37 -22.33 3.33 8.20
CA GLY A 37 -22.62 1.99 8.65
C GLY A 37 -21.52 0.96 8.36
N VAL A 38 -20.28 1.43 8.26
CA VAL A 38 -19.05 0.65 8.14
C VAL A 38 -18.43 0.52 9.53
N ASP A 39 -18.11 -0.71 9.94
CA ASP A 39 -17.43 -0.94 11.22
C ASP A 39 -16.06 -0.26 11.23
N SER A 40 -15.86 0.65 12.17
CA SER A 40 -14.57 1.29 12.40
C SER A 40 -13.92 0.79 13.68
N VAL A 41 -12.64 0.48 13.57
CA VAL A 41 -11.81 -0.02 14.68
C VAL A 41 -10.92 1.07 15.29
N ASP A 42 -10.73 2.18 14.57
CA ASP A 42 -9.77 3.23 14.92
C ASP A 42 -10.53 4.49 15.37
N TRP A 43 -11.09 4.44 16.58
CA TRP A 43 -11.81 5.58 17.17
C TRP A 43 -10.84 6.60 17.78
N ASP A 44 -10.87 7.82 17.25
CA ASP A 44 -10.08 8.94 17.73
C ASP A 44 -10.93 9.91 18.55
N PHE A 45 -10.31 10.53 19.56
CA PHE A 45 -10.94 11.53 20.42
C PHE A 45 -10.25 12.88 20.30
N ALA A 46 -11.05 13.93 20.30
CA ALA A 46 -10.61 15.30 20.52
C ALA A 46 -11.13 15.78 21.88
N THR A 47 -10.26 16.35 22.71
CA THR A 47 -10.62 16.79 24.06
C THR A 47 -9.99 18.12 24.44
N ARG A 48 -10.60 18.86 25.36
CA ARG A 48 -9.96 20.03 25.99
C ARG A 48 -8.77 19.64 26.88
N ALA A 49 -8.72 18.40 27.38
CA ALA A 49 -7.65 17.93 28.24
C ALA A 49 -6.28 18.01 27.55
N ARG A 50 -5.29 18.58 28.25
CA ARG A 50 -3.88 18.61 27.83
C ARG A 50 -3.23 17.22 28.01
N PRO A 51 -2.12 16.90 27.31
CA PRO A 51 -1.52 15.55 27.36
C PRO A 51 -1.21 15.06 28.80
N GLU A 52 -0.68 15.94 29.65
CA GLU A 52 -0.39 15.61 31.05
C GLU A 52 -1.65 15.35 31.89
N GLN A 53 -2.78 15.97 31.56
CA GLN A 53 -4.07 15.70 32.22
C GLN A 53 -4.60 14.33 31.80
N VAL A 54 -4.54 14.01 30.49
CA VAL A 54 -4.91 12.69 29.97
C VAL A 54 -4.07 11.60 30.64
N LYS A 55 -2.76 11.79 30.73
CA LYS A 55 -1.84 10.86 31.42
C LYS A 55 -2.16 10.63 32.90
N ARG A 56 -2.65 11.67 33.60
CA ARG A 56 -3.07 11.53 35.00
C ARG A 56 -4.38 10.76 35.16
N LEU A 57 -5.29 10.90 34.20
CA LEU A 57 -6.60 10.23 34.24
C LEU A 57 -6.52 8.74 33.85
N PHE A 58 -5.59 8.39 32.94
CA PHE A 58 -5.46 7.03 32.43
C PHE A 58 -4.15 6.37 32.86
N LYS A 59 -4.26 5.25 33.59
CA LYS A 59 -3.10 4.49 34.10
C LYS A 59 -2.23 3.87 33.00
N ARG A 60 -2.82 3.49 31.86
CA ARG A 60 -2.11 2.84 30.75
C ARG A 60 -2.13 3.77 29.54
N THR A 61 -1.03 4.52 29.37
CA THR A 61 -0.89 5.50 28.28
C THR A 61 0.40 5.27 27.49
N VAL A 62 0.38 5.69 26.23
CA VAL A 62 1.51 5.61 25.30
C VAL A 62 1.73 6.97 24.65
N ASP A 63 2.99 7.39 24.57
CA ASP A 63 3.39 8.66 23.98
C ASP A 63 3.46 8.51 22.46
N VAL A 64 2.31 8.69 21.79
CA VAL A 64 2.21 8.56 20.33
C VAL A 64 2.68 9.83 19.62
N GLY A 65 2.28 11.00 20.13
CA GLY A 65 2.53 12.28 19.47
C GLY A 65 2.39 13.48 20.40
N ILE A 66 3.06 13.46 21.54
CA ILE A 66 2.92 14.50 22.58
C ILE A 66 3.23 15.90 22.07
N ALA A 67 4.24 16.05 21.20
CA ALA A 67 4.57 17.33 20.56
C ALA A 67 3.40 17.93 19.75
N HIS A 68 2.41 17.10 19.42
CA HIS A 68 1.23 17.45 18.64
C HIS A 68 -0.08 17.33 19.45
N GLY A 69 0.02 17.02 20.75
CA GLY A 69 -1.12 16.91 21.66
C GLY A 69 -1.76 15.53 21.74
N THR A 70 -1.18 14.49 21.12
CA THR A 70 -1.80 13.16 21.05
C THR A 70 -1.20 12.19 22.07
N VAL A 71 -2.07 11.58 22.88
CA VAL A 71 -1.77 10.53 23.86
C VAL A 71 -2.58 9.30 23.51
N GLY A 72 -1.92 8.15 23.41
CA GLY A 72 -2.60 6.87 23.24
C GLY A 72 -3.10 6.35 24.59
N VAL A 73 -4.39 6.04 24.72
CA VAL A 73 -5.01 5.46 25.90
C VAL A 73 -5.31 3.99 25.63
N LEU A 74 -4.75 3.10 26.45
CA LEU A 74 -4.88 1.66 26.26
C LEU A 74 -6.04 1.11 27.10
N ALA A 75 -7.08 0.62 26.43
CA ALA A 75 -8.23 -0.01 27.07
C ALA A 75 -7.89 -1.39 27.65
N ARG A 76 -8.82 -1.95 28.44
CA ARG A 76 -8.62 -3.23 29.15
C ARG A 76 -8.45 -4.41 28.21
N ASP A 77 -9.12 -4.37 27.07
CA ASP A 77 -9.03 -5.34 25.98
C ASP A 77 -7.73 -5.23 25.15
N GLY A 78 -6.90 -4.23 25.44
CA GLY A 78 -5.65 -3.96 24.72
C GLY A 78 -5.82 -3.08 23.49
N THR A 79 -7.01 -2.55 23.23
CA THR A 79 -7.25 -1.59 22.14
C THR A 79 -6.66 -0.23 22.49
N LEU A 80 -5.90 0.37 21.57
CA LEU A 80 -5.31 1.70 21.73
C LEU A 80 -6.23 2.75 21.11
N TYR A 81 -6.62 3.75 21.89
CA TYR A 81 -7.43 4.89 21.46
C TYR A 81 -6.59 6.16 21.45
N GLU A 82 -6.60 6.92 20.37
CA GLU A 82 -5.86 8.17 20.29
C GLU A 82 -6.69 9.32 20.87
N VAL A 83 -6.20 9.94 21.96
CA VAL A 83 -6.81 11.11 22.58
C VAL A 83 -5.95 12.32 22.27
N THR A 84 -6.48 13.25 21.49
CA THR A 84 -5.77 14.45 21.04
C THR A 84 -6.37 15.70 21.67
N THR A 85 -5.52 16.54 22.26
CA THR A 85 -5.93 17.86 22.74
C THR A 85 -6.40 18.74 21.57
N PHE A 86 -7.49 19.48 21.75
CA PHE A 86 -7.94 20.49 20.79
C PHE A 86 -6.78 21.39 20.36
N ARG A 87 -6.71 21.66 19.07
CA ARG A 87 -5.60 22.42 18.52
C ARG A 87 -5.98 23.17 17.25
N ARG A 88 -5.27 24.27 17.01
CA ARG A 88 -5.29 25.05 15.78
C ARG A 88 -3.91 25.01 15.13
N ASP A 89 -3.89 25.04 13.81
CA ASP A 89 -2.66 25.18 13.05
C ASP A 89 -2.41 26.68 12.81
N VAL A 90 -1.28 27.21 13.30
CA VAL A 90 -0.97 28.66 13.23
C VAL A 90 -0.06 28.99 12.06
N LYS A 91 0.88 28.08 11.76
CA LYS A 91 1.71 28.12 10.57
C LYS A 91 1.75 26.74 9.98
N THR A 92 1.50 26.63 8.69
CA THR A 92 1.58 25.38 7.93
C THR A 92 2.66 25.53 6.87
N ASN A 93 3.57 24.56 6.83
CA ASN A 93 4.52 24.40 5.73
C ASN A 93 4.60 22.92 5.38
N GLY A 94 3.69 22.47 4.51
CA GLY A 94 3.51 21.07 4.17
C GLY A 94 3.15 20.25 5.42
N ARG A 95 4.01 19.29 5.79
CA ARG A 95 3.79 18.44 6.98
C ARG A 95 4.05 19.14 8.31
N HIS A 96 4.76 20.28 8.30
CA HIS A 96 5.15 20.96 9.53
C HIS A 96 4.11 22.03 9.85
N ALA A 97 3.21 21.70 10.77
CA ALA A 97 2.32 22.67 11.39
C ALA A 97 2.87 23.10 12.76
N THR A 98 2.97 24.41 13.00
CA THR A 98 3.10 24.92 14.36
C THR A 98 1.73 24.84 15.01
N VAL A 99 1.62 23.95 15.99
CA VAL A 99 0.38 23.63 16.69
C VAL A 99 0.26 24.50 17.93
N GLU A 100 -0.87 25.18 18.07
CA GLU A 100 -1.28 25.78 19.34
C GLU A 100 -2.48 25.01 19.89
N PHE A 101 -2.46 24.73 21.19
CA PHE A 101 -3.62 24.10 21.80
C PHE A 101 -4.77 25.10 21.86
N ALA A 102 -5.94 24.64 21.41
CA ALA A 102 -7.17 25.40 21.41
C ALA A 102 -8.06 24.97 22.58
N ASP A 103 -9.11 25.74 22.81
CA ASP A 103 -10.11 25.46 23.85
C ASP A 103 -11.50 25.14 23.27
N ARG A 104 -11.66 25.28 21.94
CA ARG A 104 -12.89 25.03 21.19
C ARG A 104 -12.71 23.85 20.23
N LEU A 105 -13.74 23.00 20.15
CA LEU A 105 -13.80 21.90 19.18
C LEU A 105 -13.77 22.41 17.74
N ASP A 106 -14.46 23.51 17.43
CA ASP A 106 -14.54 24.09 16.08
C ASP A 106 -13.16 24.37 15.48
N ASP A 107 -12.21 24.80 16.32
CA ASP A 107 -10.83 25.07 15.90
C ASP A 107 -10.13 23.76 15.45
N ASP A 108 -10.36 22.65 16.17
CA ASP A 108 -9.83 21.32 15.78
C ASP A 108 -10.49 20.76 14.53
N LEU A 109 -11.80 20.98 14.37
CA LEU A 109 -12.52 20.51 13.19
C LEU A 109 -12.14 21.33 11.94
N SER A 110 -11.88 22.63 12.10
CA SER A 110 -11.54 23.54 11.00
C SER A 110 -10.25 23.16 10.28
N ARG A 111 -9.25 22.63 10.99
CA ARG A 111 -7.96 22.20 10.43
C ARG A 111 -7.99 20.86 9.69
N ARG A 112 -9.13 20.16 9.69
CA ARG A 112 -9.26 18.87 9.00
C ARG A 112 -9.32 19.06 7.49
N ASP A 113 -9.08 17.98 6.76
CA ASP A 113 -8.93 18.02 5.31
C ASP A 113 -10.27 18.18 4.59
N PHE A 114 -11.25 17.35 4.94
CA PHE A 114 -12.57 17.30 4.28
C PHE A 114 -13.72 17.39 5.27
N THR A 115 -14.84 17.97 4.83
CA THR A 115 -16.06 18.17 5.62
C THR A 115 -16.54 16.86 6.25
N ILE A 116 -16.54 15.77 5.47
CA ILE A 116 -16.91 14.42 5.93
C ILE A 116 -16.04 13.88 7.08
N ASN A 117 -14.83 14.42 7.27
CA ASN A 117 -13.92 14.05 8.37
C ASN A 117 -13.95 15.06 9.52
N ALA A 118 -14.65 16.19 9.33
CA ALA A 118 -14.79 17.29 10.25
C ALA A 118 -16.13 17.25 11.00
N VAL A 119 -16.63 16.04 11.23
CA VAL A 119 -17.81 15.74 12.06
C VAL A 119 -17.33 15.17 13.39
N ALA A 120 -17.95 15.62 14.47
CA ALA A 120 -17.74 15.11 15.82
C ALA A 120 -19.03 14.46 16.33
N TRP A 121 -18.88 13.39 17.12
CA TRP A 121 -19.98 12.72 17.79
C TRP A 121 -19.69 12.63 19.29
N HIS A 122 -20.70 12.87 20.12
CA HIS A 122 -20.59 12.81 21.57
C HIS A 122 -21.12 11.46 22.10
N PRO A 123 -20.25 10.52 22.52
CA PRO A 123 -20.67 9.16 22.82
C PRO A 123 -21.63 9.00 24.00
N LEU A 124 -21.69 9.98 24.90
CA LEU A 124 -22.54 9.93 26.10
C LEU A 124 -23.88 10.65 25.93
N ARG A 125 -23.96 11.59 24.98
CA ARG A 125 -25.15 12.43 24.72
C ARG A 125 -25.85 12.03 23.42
N ASP A 126 -25.20 11.20 22.62
CA ASP A 126 -25.62 10.83 21.27
C ASP A 126 -25.90 12.05 20.37
N GLU A 127 -25.00 13.04 20.44
CA GLU A 127 -25.13 14.30 19.72
C GLU A 127 -24.07 14.40 18.62
N LEU A 128 -24.46 14.90 17.45
CA LEU A 128 -23.54 15.23 16.36
C LEU A 128 -23.25 16.73 16.35
N HIS A 129 -21.97 17.07 16.23
CA HIS A 129 -21.51 18.43 16.02
C HIS A 129 -20.84 18.52 14.65
N ASP A 130 -21.47 19.22 13.72
CA ASP A 130 -21.06 19.35 12.32
C ASP A 130 -21.10 20.82 11.85
N PRO A 131 -20.12 21.65 12.23
CA PRO A 131 -20.10 23.06 11.86
C PRO A 131 -19.80 23.31 10.38
N PHE A 132 -19.38 22.29 9.62
CA PHE A 132 -18.92 22.41 8.23
C PHE A 132 -19.80 21.68 7.21
N GLY A 133 -20.90 21.05 7.64
CA GLY A 133 -21.86 20.37 6.77
C GLY A 133 -21.36 19.03 6.21
N GLY A 134 -20.44 18.36 6.91
CA GLY A 134 -19.92 17.05 6.53
C GLY A 134 -20.98 15.95 6.46
N VAL A 135 -22.00 15.99 7.32
CA VAL A 135 -23.13 15.06 7.30
C VAL A 135 -23.93 15.22 6.00
N ALA A 136 -24.28 16.45 5.65
CA ALA A 136 -25.02 16.74 4.42
C ALA A 136 -24.20 16.42 3.15
N ASP A 137 -22.88 16.62 3.19
CA ASP A 137 -21.99 16.21 2.11
C ASP A 137 -21.91 14.68 1.98
N LEU A 138 -21.85 13.96 3.09
CA LEU A 138 -21.86 12.50 3.12
C LEU A 138 -23.17 11.93 2.55
N GLU A 139 -24.31 12.50 2.92
CA GLU A 139 -25.63 12.12 2.38
C GLU A 139 -25.76 12.37 0.88
N ARG A 140 -25.13 13.45 0.39
CA ARG A 140 -25.08 13.78 -1.05
C ARG A 140 -24.01 13.02 -1.82
N GLY A 141 -23.17 12.24 -1.13
CA GLY A 141 -22.04 11.55 -1.75
C GLY A 141 -20.97 12.50 -2.27
N VAL A 142 -20.71 13.62 -1.59
CA VAL A 142 -19.79 14.68 -2.01
C VAL A 142 -18.56 14.72 -1.12
N LEU A 143 -17.38 14.81 -1.72
CA LEU A 143 -16.13 15.13 -1.04
C LEU A 143 -15.79 16.61 -1.23
N ARG A 144 -15.77 17.36 -0.13
CA ARG A 144 -15.50 18.80 -0.09
C ARG A 144 -14.42 19.12 0.94
N THR A 145 -13.54 20.08 0.64
CA THR A 145 -12.54 20.56 1.62
C THR A 145 -13.20 21.41 2.71
N VAL A 146 -12.60 21.46 3.90
CA VAL A 146 -13.02 22.40 4.95
C VAL A 146 -12.46 23.78 4.62
N GLY A 147 -13.31 24.76 4.34
CA GLY A 147 -12.87 26.10 3.92
C GLY A 147 -12.54 26.18 2.42
N ARG A 148 -11.60 27.06 2.04
CA ARG A 148 -11.27 27.33 0.63
C ARG A 148 -10.29 26.27 0.07
N PRO A 149 -10.63 25.54 -1.01
CA PRO A 149 -9.81 24.45 -1.51
C PRO A 149 -8.36 24.81 -1.84
N ASP A 150 -8.13 25.94 -2.50
CA ASP A 150 -6.78 26.39 -2.91
C ASP A 150 -5.87 26.59 -1.69
N ASP A 151 -6.38 27.26 -0.66
CA ASP A 151 -5.65 27.51 0.59
C ASP A 151 -5.34 26.17 1.29
N ARG A 152 -6.33 25.27 1.37
CA ARG A 152 -6.15 23.96 2.03
C ARG A 152 -5.14 23.06 1.30
N PHE A 153 -5.07 23.10 -0.02
CA PHE A 153 -4.06 22.33 -0.75
C PHE A 153 -2.68 22.97 -0.68
N ALA A 154 -2.59 24.30 -0.68
CA ALA A 154 -1.32 25.01 -0.50
C ALA A 154 -0.70 24.77 0.90
N GLU A 155 -1.53 24.58 1.94
CA GLU A 155 -1.06 24.20 3.28
C GLU A 155 -0.34 22.84 3.28
N ASP A 156 -0.95 21.83 2.64
CA ASP A 156 -0.38 20.47 2.50
C ASP A 156 -0.94 19.78 1.25
N TYR A 157 -0.13 19.75 0.20
CA TYR A 157 -0.47 19.10 -1.07
C TYR A 157 -0.75 17.60 -0.94
N LEU A 158 -0.39 16.94 0.18
CA LEU A 158 -0.78 15.55 0.40
C LEU A 158 -2.31 15.39 0.45
N ARG A 159 -3.05 16.45 0.80
CA ARG A 159 -4.51 16.45 0.79
C ARG A 159 -5.09 16.19 -0.60
N VAL A 160 -4.38 16.52 -1.68
CA VAL A 160 -4.76 16.13 -3.06
C VAL A 160 -4.83 14.61 -3.19
N LEU A 161 -3.77 13.90 -2.77
CA LEU A 161 -3.72 12.43 -2.82
C LEU A 161 -4.78 11.78 -1.94
N ARG A 162 -5.01 12.38 -0.75
CA ARG A 162 -6.06 11.94 0.18
C ARG A 162 -7.44 12.15 -0.42
N ALA A 163 -7.67 13.25 -1.13
CA ALA A 163 -8.95 13.54 -1.77
C ALA A 163 -9.31 12.43 -2.77
N LEU A 164 -8.40 12.13 -3.70
CA LEU A 164 -8.57 11.08 -4.70
C LEU A 164 -8.76 9.70 -4.05
N ARG A 165 -8.01 9.41 -2.99
CA ARG A 165 -8.16 8.16 -2.24
C ARG A 165 -9.53 8.06 -1.57
N PHE A 166 -10.00 9.11 -0.90
CA PHE A 166 -11.29 9.09 -0.21
C PHE A 166 -12.46 9.07 -1.18
N ALA A 167 -12.41 9.90 -2.22
CA ALA A 167 -13.41 9.91 -3.29
C ALA A 167 -13.51 8.53 -3.95
N GLY A 168 -12.38 7.89 -4.28
CA GLY A 168 -12.41 6.55 -4.85
C GLY A 168 -12.83 5.45 -3.85
N ARG A 169 -12.41 5.53 -2.58
CA ARG A 169 -12.74 4.52 -1.56
C ARG A 169 -14.24 4.50 -1.23
N PHE A 170 -14.85 5.68 -1.14
CA PHE A 170 -16.25 5.84 -0.75
C PHE A 170 -17.15 6.16 -1.94
N GLU A 171 -16.60 6.11 -3.16
CA GLU A 171 -17.29 6.42 -4.42
C GLU A 171 -18.02 7.77 -4.38
N LEU A 172 -17.37 8.79 -3.81
CA LEU A 172 -17.88 10.14 -3.66
C LEU A 172 -17.51 10.99 -4.88
N ALA A 173 -18.43 11.85 -5.30
CA ALA A 173 -18.14 12.92 -6.26
C ALA A 173 -17.31 14.02 -5.58
N ILE A 174 -16.22 14.46 -6.20
CA ILE A 174 -15.45 15.59 -5.69
C ILE A 174 -16.19 16.88 -6.05
N ASP A 175 -16.40 17.76 -5.06
CA ASP A 175 -17.00 19.07 -5.27
C ASP A 175 -16.28 19.85 -6.38
N PRO A 176 -16.99 20.56 -7.30
CA PRO A 176 -16.36 21.20 -8.46
C PRO A 176 -15.24 22.19 -8.12
N ALA A 177 -15.38 22.99 -7.06
CA ALA A 177 -14.33 23.91 -6.64
C ALA A 177 -13.12 23.15 -6.08
N THR A 178 -13.38 22.09 -5.31
CA THR A 178 -12.34 21.19 -4.81
C THR A 178 -11.59 20.48 -5.95
N TRP A 179 -12.30 20.02 -6.98
CA TRP A 179 -11.70 19.37 -8.16
C TRP A 179 -10.84 20.35 -8.97
N SER A 180 -11.34 21.57 -9.19
CA SER A 180 -10.59 22.61 -9.91
C SER A 180 -9.28 22.95 -9.19
N ALA A 181 -9.34 23.20 -7.88
CA ALA A 181 -8.15 23.50 -7.08
C ALA A 181 -7.17 22.32 -7.05
N LEU A 182 -7.68 21.09 -6.97
CA LEU A 182 -6.86 19.88 -7.03
C LEU A 182 -6.08 19.79 -8.34
N ARG A 183 -6.74 20.03 -9.48
CA ARG A 183 -6.07 20.04 -10.79
C ARG A 183 -5.10 21.20 -10.95
N GLY A 184 -5.40 22.37 -10.36
CA GLY A 184 -4.47 23.50 -10.33
C GLY A 184 -3.23 23.26 -9.47
N ALA A 185 -3.30 22.31 -8.54
CA ALA A 185 -2.23 21.97 -7.60
C ALA A 185 -1.26 20.88 -8.11
N THR A 186 -1.46 20.34 -9.32
CA THR A 186 -0.68 19.18 -9.83
C THR A 186 0.81 19.47 -9.98
N ASP A 187 1.16 20.69 -10.39
CA ASP A 187 2.55 21.09 -10.66
C ASP A 187 3.38 21.20 -9.37
N GLN A 188 2.72 21.44 -8.24
CA GLN A 188 3.35 21.60 -6.93
C GLN A 188 3.53 20.27 -6.21
N LEU A 189 2.93 19.17 -6.70
CA LEU A 189 3.02 17.85 -6.08
C LEU A 189 4.46 17.30 -6.06
N GLY A 190 5.33 17.77 -6.95
CA GLY A 190 6.76 17.41 -6.96
C GLY A 190 7.50 17.83 -5.67
N ALA A 191 6.96 18.77 -4.90
CA ALA A 191 7.52 19.18 -3.61
C ALA A 191 7.21 18.19 -2.47
N LEU A 192 6.31 17.22 -2.67
CA LEU A 192 5.96 16.23 -1.67
C LEU A 192 7.12 15.27 -1.42
N SER A 193 7.31 14.90 -0.15
CA SER A 193 8.24 13.82 0.22
C SER A 193 7.80 12.52 -0.47
N PRO A 194 8.70 11.81 -1.18
CA PRO A 194 8.36 10.58 -1.87
C PRO A 194 7.83 9.49 -0.95
N GLU A 195 8.27 9.46 0.30
CA GLU A 195 7.78 8.53 1.32
C GLU A 195 6.29 8.74 1.64
N ARG A 196 5.83 9.99 1.70
CA ARG A 196 4.41 10.31 1.94
C ARG A 196 3.55 9.94 0.73
N VAL A 197 4.05 10.20 -0.49
CA VAL A 197 3.38 9.78 -1.73
C VAL A 197 3.26 8.25 -1.77
N ARG A 198 4.35 7.54 -1.43
CA ARG A 198 4.35 6.07 -1.30
C ARG A 198 3.29 5.60 -0.32
N GLU A 199 3.23 6.17 0.88
CA GLU A 199 2.26 5.77 1.90
C GLU A 199 0.81 5.96 1.43
N GLU A 200 0.48 7.08 0.78
CA GLU A 200 -0.85 7.28 0.23
C GLU A 200 -1.15 6.31 -0.93
N LEU A 201 -0.19 6.04 -1.82
CA LEU A 201 -0.34 5.01 -2.86
C LEU A 201 -0.59 3.62 -2.26
N LEU A 202 0.19 3.23 -1.24
CA LEU A 202 0.01 1.94 -0.57
C LEU A 202 -1.34 1.86 0.16
N LYS A 203 -1.88 2.97 0.68
CA LYS A 203 -3.24 3.04 1.20
C LYS A 203 -4.28 2.89 0.08
N VAL A 204 -4.11 3.53 -1.08
CA VAL A 204 -5.00 3.32 -2.24
C VAL A 204 -5.03 1.85 -2.65
N LEU A 205 -3.86 1.21 -2.72
CA LEU A 205 -3.76 -0.19 -3.12
C LEU A 205 -4.20 -1.15 -2.00
N GLY A 206 -4.03 -0.77 -0.75
CA GLY A 206 -4.27 -1.61 0.42
C GLY A 206 -5.67 -1.51 1.02
N ALA A 207 -6.33 -0.34 0.91
CA ALA A 207 -7.62 -0.05 1.50
C ALA A 207 -8.78 -0.49 0.60
N ASP A 208 -9.69 -1.26 1.19
CA ASP A 208 -11.02 -1.66 0.72
C ASP A 208 -11.21 -2.08 -0.75
N ALA A 209 -12.46 -2.37 -1.17
CA ALA A 209 -12.81 -3.44 -2.12
C ALA A 209 -12.04 -3.42 -3.45
N ALA A 210 -11.84 -2.25 -4.05
CA ALA A 210 -11.11 -2.09 -5.30
C ALA A 210 -10.32 -0.76 -5.35
N PRO A 211 -9.04 -0.75 -5.76
CA PRO A 211 -8.28 0.49 -5.97
C PRO A 211 -8.70 1.24 -7.23
N GLY A 212 -9.50 0.61 -8.11
CA GLY A 212 -9.86 1.14 -9.43
C GLY A 212 -10.44 2.55 -9.44
N PRO A 213 -11.49 2.86 -8.67
CA PRO A 213 -12.09 4.19 -8.66
C PRO A 213 -11.09 5.29 -8.27
N ALA A 214 -10.27 5.05 -7.24
CA ALA A 214 -9.23 6.00 -6.84
C ALA A 214 -8.17 6.16 -7.94
N LEU A 215 -7.68 5.06 -8.52
CA LEU A 215 -6.67 5.09 -9.58
C LEU A 215 -7.17 5.79 -10.85
N ALA A 216 -8.47 5.66 -11.18
CA ALA A 216 -9.10 6.42 -12.27
C ALA A 216 -9.01 7.94 -12.01
N LEU A 217 -9.38 8.38 -10.80
CA LEU A 217 -9.26 9.79 -10.41
C LEU A 217 -7.81 10.29 -10.46
N TYR A 218 -6.81 9.46 -10.12
CA TYR A 218 -5.38 9.80 -10.27
C TYR A 218 -5.00 10.04 -11.74
N ALA A 219 -5.51 9.23 -12.66
CA ALA A 219 -5.25 9.39 -14.08
C ALA A 219 -5.95 10.66 -14.64
N GLU A 220 -7.23 10.84 -14.33
CA GLU A 220 -8.05 11.97 -14.82
C GLU A 220 -7.61 13.34 -14.28
N SER A 221 -7.10 13.37 -13.04
CA SER A 221 -6.62 14.61 -12.42
C SER A 221 -5.26 15.08 -12.92
N GLY A 222 -4.48 14.21 -13.60
CA GLY A 222 -3.09 14.47 -13.97
C GLY A 222 -2.06 14.18 -12.87
N VAL A 223 -2.52 13.82 -11.67
CA VAL A 223 -1.65 13.44 -10.53
C VAL A 223 -0.77 12.24 -10.86
N LEU A 224 -1.31 11.26 -11.58
CA LEU A 224 -0.54 10.08 -12.01
C LEU A 224 0.68 10.48 -12.85
N ALA A 225 0.50 11.41 -13.81
CA ALA A 225 1.57 11.90 -14.66
C ALA A 225 2.62 12.70 -13.89
N ALA A 226 2.18 13.53 -12.94
CA ALA A 226 3.09 14.35 -12.12
C ALA A 226 3.97 13.51 -11.18
N LEU A 227 3.41 12.48 -10.54
CA LEU A 227 4.10 11.73 -9.47
C LEU A 227 4.65 10.36 -9.90
N MET A 228 4.01 9.71 -10.86
CA MET A 228 4.30 8.32 -11.27
C MET A 228 4.27 8.19 -12.80
N PRO A 229 5.14 8.90 -13.53
CA PRO A 229 5.15 8.92 -14.98
C PRO A 229 5.31 7.51 -15.60
N GLU A 230 5.96 6.59 -14.87
CA GLU A 230 6.13 5.18 -15.25
C GLU A 230 4.78 4.44 -15.39
N LEU A 231 3.79 4.81 -14.59
CA LEU A 231 2.42 4.29 -14.68
C LEU A 231 1.56 5.12 -15.63
N ALA A 232 1.75 6.44 -15.65
CA ALA A 232 1.03 7.32 -16.57
C ALA A 232 1.24 6.95 -18.05
N GLY A 233 2.45 6.50 -18.40
CA GLY A 233 2.76 6.01 -19.75
C GLY A 233 1.95 4.78 -20.19
N LEU A 234 1.26 4.10 -19.27
CA LEU A 234 0.36 2.99 -19.60
C LEU A 234 -1.03 3.46 -20.03
N VAL A 235 -1.43 4.68 -19.64
CA VAL A 235 -2.77 5.23 -19.90
C VAL A 235 -2.94 5.42 -21.41
N GLY A 236 -3.95 4.76 -21.98
CA GLY A 236 -4.22 4.83 -23.41
C GLY A 236 -3.25 4.05 -24.30
N THR A 237 -2.24 3.37 -23.73
CA THR A 237 -1.30 2.53 -24.48
C THR A 237 -1.97 1.19 -24.79
N PRO A 238 -2.18 0.81 -26.07
CA PRO A 238 -2.85 -0.44 -26.40
C PRO A 238 -2.05 -1.65 -25.89
N ARG A 239 -2.76 -2.63 -25.35
CA ARG A 239 -2.19 -3.97 -25.16
C ARG A 239 -1.97 -4.69 -26.48
N THR A 240 -1.23 -5.79 -26.44
CA THR A 240 -0.98 -6.67 -27.59
C THR A 240 -2.28 -7.16 -28.26
N ASP A 241 -3.34 -7.35 -27.48
CA ASP A 241 -4.69 -7.75 -27.94
C ASP A 241 -5.56 -6.56 -28.42
N ARG A 242 -5.13 -5.31 -28.19
CA ARG A 242 -5.72 -4.02 -28.65
C ARG A 242 -7.18 -3.75 -28.25
N THR A 243 -7.75 -4.55 -27.36
CA THR A 243 -9.15 -4.41 -26.89
C THR A 243 -9.29 -3.48 -25.70
N VAL A 244 -8.25 -3.39 -24.88
CA VAL A 244 -8.18 -2.55 -23.68
C VAL A 244 -6.77 -2.00 -23.53
N ASP A 245 -6.64 -0.78 -23.02
CA ASP A 245 -5.34 -0.19 -22.76
C ASP A 245 -4.64 -0.86 -21.56
N ALA A 246 -3.31 -0.74 -21.51
CA ALA A 246 -2.45 -1.38 -20.53
C ALA A 246 -2.77 -0.94 -19.09
N TRP A 247 -3.11 0.34 -18.90
CA TRP A 247 -3.48 0.88 -17.60
C TRP A 247 -4.80 0.29 -17.11
N THR A 248 -5.86 0.39 -17.91
CA THR A 248 -7.19 -0.12 -17.55
C THR A 248 -7.14 -1.62 -17.21
N TYR A 249 -6.40 -2.40 -17.99
CA TYR A 249 -6.19 -3.82 -17.68
C TYR A 249 -5.42 -4.02 -16.36
N GLY A 250 -4.31 -3.32 -16.16
CA GLY A 250 -3.51 -3.42 -14.93
C GLY A 250 -4.34 -3.09 -13.69
N VAL A 251 -5.18 -2.05 -13.77
CA VAL A 251 -6.11 -1.65 -12.70
C VAL A 251 -7.16 -2.73 -12.44
N ALA A 252 -7.71 -3.35 -13.49
CA ALA A 252 -8.65 -4.46 -13.34
C ALA A 252 -8.00 -5.67 -12.65
N VAL A 253 -6.77 -6.03 -13.03
CA VAL A 253 -6.02 -7.13 -12.38
C VAL A 253 -5.71 -6.81 -10.93
N ALA A 254 -5.26 -5.59 -10.63
CA ALA A 254 -5.01 -5.13 -9.26
C ALA A 254 -6.29 -5.17 -8.40
N SER A 255 -7.44 -4.82 -8.99
CA SER A 255 -8.74 -4.87 -8.32
C SER A 255 -9.22 -6.30 -8.06
N ALA A 256 -8.90 -7.24 -8.96
CA ALA A 256 -9.23 -8.66 -8.79
C ALA A 256 -8.33 -9.40 -7.77
N LEU A 257 -7.31 -8.75 -7.20
CA LEU A 257 -6.41 -9.31 -6.19
C LEU A 257 -6.91 -9.10 -4.74
N PRO A 258 -6.50 -9.98 -3.80
CA PRO A 258 -6.93 -9.88 -2.40
C PRO A 258 -6.64 -8.52 -1.76
N ARG A 259 -7.56 -8.07 -0.89
CA ARG A 259 -7.41 -6.85 -0.08
C ARG A 259 -6.16 -6.94 0.82
N ARG A 260 -5.64 -5.77 1.25
CA ARG A 260 -4.46 -5.66 2.14
C ARG A 260 -3.15 -6.23 1.58
N ARG A 261 -3.11 -6.65 0.31
CA ARG A 261 -1.89 -7.09 -0.41
C ARG A 261 -1.38 -5.97 -1.33
N HIS A 262 -1.07 -4.81 -0.75
CA HIS A 262 -0.72 -3.61 -1.50
C HIS A 262 0.51 -3.79 -2.42
N LEU A 263 1.55 -4.52 -1.98
CA LEU A 263 2.72 -4.81 -2.84
C LEU A 263 2.38 -5.74 -4.01
N LEU A 264 1.44 -6.68 -3.80
CA LEU A 264 0.99 -7.59 -4.86
C LEU A 264 0.18 -6.84 -5.93
N ARG A 265 -0.70 -5.94 -5.48
CA ARG A 265 -1.46 -5.04 -6.36
C ARG A 265 -0.57 -4.06 -7.10
N LEU A 266 0.46 -3.53 -6.44
CA LEU A 266 1.48 -2.67 -7.06
C LEU A 266 2.25 -3.44 -8.15
N ALA A 267 2.70 -4.66 -7.85
CA ALA A 267 3.38 -5.50 -8.83
C ALA A 267 2.49 -5.77 -10.05
N ALA A 268 1.20 -6.08 -9.83
CA ALA A 268 0.25 -6.30 -10.92
C ALA A 268 0.07 -5.07 -11.84
N LEU A 269 0.01 -3.84 -11.28
CA LEU A 269 -0.03 -2.61 -12.07
C LEU A 269 1.23 -2.41 -12.90
N LEU A 270 2.39 -2.70 -12.31
CA LEU A 270 3.69 -2.50 -12.95
C LEU A 270 4.05 -3.58 -13.98
N GLN A 271 3.29 -4.67 -14.08
CA GLN A 271 3.55 -5.74 -15.04
C GLN A 271 3.64 -5.24 -16.49
N ALA A 272 2.74 -4.34 -16.89
CA ALA A 272 2.73 -3.78 -18.25
C ALA A 272 3.82 -2.71 -18.45
N ALA A 273 4.27 -2.03 -17.38
CA ALA A 273 5.38 -1.08 -17.44
C ALA A 273 6.75 -1.77 -17.52
N GLY A 274 6.83 -3.00 -17.02
CA GLY A 274 8.01 -3.84 -17.07
C GLY A 274 9.08 -3.51 -16.02
N PRO A 275 10.15 -4.31 -15.94
CA PRO A 275 11.09 -4.29 -14.81
C PRO A 275 11.84 -2.97 -14.64
N ARG A 276 12.20 -2.32 -15.75
CA ARG A 276 12.92 -1.03 -15.73
C ARG A 276 12.08 0.08 -15.11
N ALA A 277 10.84 0.22 -15.57
CA ALA A 277 9.91 1.22 -15.08
C ALA A 277 9.54 0.96 -13.61
N ALA A 278 9.33 -0.32 -13.25
CA ALA A 278 9.11 -0.73 -11.86
C ALA A 278 10.28 -0.30 -10.95
N ALA A 279 11.52 -0.58 -11.35
CA ALA A 279 12.70 -0.19 -10.58
C ALA A 279 12.80 1.34 -10.41
N GLN A 280 12.53 2.11 -11.47
CA GLN A 280 12.52 3.58 -11.43
C GLN A 280 11.49 4.13 -10.44
N LEU A 281 10.25 3.63 -10.49
CA LEU A 281 9.18 4.05 -9.57
C LEU A 281 9.51 3.69 -8.11
N LEU A 282 10.02 2.48 -7.87
CA LEU A 282 10.36 2.01 -6.52
C LEU A 282 11.47 2.86 -5.89
N VAL A 283 12.47 3.25 -6.68
CA VAL A 283 13.54 4.17 -6.25
C VAL A 283 12.98 5.58 -6.04
N ARG A 284 12.18 6.10 -6.98
CA ARG A 284 11.57 7.43 -6.92
C ARG A 284 10.78 7.61 -5.62
N LEU A 285 9.94 6.63 -5.27
CA LEU A 285 9.10 6.62 -4.08
C LEU A 285 9.81 6.07 -2.82
N ARG A 286 11.13 5.85 -2.90
CA ARG A 286 12.00 5.44 -1.80
C ARG A 286 11.49 4.22 -1.03
N PHE A 287 11.03 3.20 -1.75
CA PHE A 287 10.65 1.93 -1.13
C PHE A 287 11.84 1.31 -0.39
N SER A 288 11.56 0.58 0.70
CA SER A 288 12.59 -0.20 1.37
C SER A 288 13.17 -1.26 0.43
N ASN A 289 14.44 -1.65 0.63
CA ASN A 289 15.09 -2.67 -0.20
C ASN A 289 14.27 -3.97 -0.26
N ALA A 290 13.68 -4.39 0.86
CA ALA A 290 12.83 -5.57 0.92
C ALA A 290 11.56 -5.44 0.06
N HIS A 291 10.88 -4.29 0.11
CA HIS A 291 9.68 -4.06 -0.72
C HIS A 291 10.05 -3.92 -2.20
N ALA A 292 11.15 -3.21 -2.49
CA ALA A 292 11.61 -3.01 -3.86
C ALA A 292 12.00 -4.34 -4.51
N ASP A 293 12.77 -5.20 -3.82
CA ASP A 293 13.11 -6.55 -4.31
C ASP A 293 11.86 -7.40 -4.54
N ALA A 294 10.93 -7.42 -3.59
CA ALA A 294 9.71 -8.20 -3.70
C ALA A 294 8.88 -7.81 -4.93
N VAL A 295 8.67 -6.51 -5.16
CA VAL A 295 7.92 -6.00 -6.32
C VAL A 295 8.72 -6.21 -7.61
N ALA A 296 10.00 -5.87 -7.65
CA ALA A 296 10.84 -5.97 -8.83
C ALA A 296 10.95 -7.42 -9.35
N ARG A 297 11.10 -8.41 -8.45
CA ARG A 297 11.12 -9.83 -8.83
C ARG A 297 9.80 -10.32 -9.38
N MET A 298 8.68 -9.90 -8.79
CA MET A 298 7.36 -10.23 -9.34
C MET A 298 7.17 -9.63 -10.73
N VAL A 299 7.62 -8.40 -10.96
CA VAL A 299 7.56 -7.76 -12.28
C VAL A 299 8.52 -8.42 -13.28
N ALA A 300 9.73 -8.78 -12.84
CA ALA A 300 10.72 -9.47 -13.65
C ALA A 300 10.34 -10.90 -14.03
N ALA A 301 9.44 -11.54 -13.27
CA ALA A 301 8.85 -12.82 -13.65
C ALA A 301 8.06 -12.73 -14.97
N GLY A 302 7.65 -11.52 -15.37
CA GLY A 302 6.96 -11.26 -16.62
C GLY A 302 5.45 -11.49 -16.54
N LEU A 303 4.77 -11.19 -17.64
CA LEU A 303 3.31 -11.19 -17.74
C LEU A 303 2.66 -12.58 -17.59
N GLY A 304 3.42 -13.67 -17.73
CA GLY A 304 2.88 -15.03 -17.74
C GLY A 304 3.77 -16.07 -17.06
N PRO A 305 3.18 -17.18 -16.60
CA PRO A 305 3.91 -18.30 -16.04
C PRO A 305 4.69 -19.07 -17.13
N PRO A 306 5.65 -19.93 -16.74
CA PRO A 306 6.14 -20.97 -17.65
C PRO A 306 4.97 -21.84 -18.12
N ALA A 307 5.05 -22.38 -19.33
CA ALA A 307 3.95 -23.18 -19.88
C ALA A 307 3.63 -24.38 -18.98
N ALA A 308 2.36 -24.81 -18.94
CA ALA A 308 1.95 -25.95 -18.12
C ALA A 308 2.67 -27.26 -18.48
N GLY A 309 3.11 -27.39 -19.74
CA GLY A 309 3.92 -28.50 -20.24
C GLY A 309 5.43 -28.23 -20.28
N ALA A 310 5.92 -27.17 -19.62
CA ALA A 310 7.34 -26.84 -19.56
C ALA A 310 8.16 -27.99 -18.95
N GLY A 311 9.35 -28.22 -19.51
CA GLY A 311 10.28 -29.23 -18.99
C GLY A 311 10.78 -28.87 -17.59
N GLY A 312 11.22 -29.87 -16.82
CA GLY A 312 11.70 -29.67 -15.45
C GLY A 312 12.81 -28.63 -15.33
N ALA A 313 13.74 -28.60 -16.28
CA ALA A 313 14.82 -27.61 -16.32
C ALA A 313 14.30 -26.18 -16.49
N GLU A 314 13.32 -25.96 -17.37
CA GLU A 314 12.70 -24.64 -17.56
C GLU A 314 11.99 -24.17 -16.29
N LEU A 315 11.24 -25.06 -15.63
CA LEU A 315 10.58 -24.77 -14.36
C LEU A 315 11.59 -24.40 -13.28
N ARG A 316 12.70 -25.15 -13.15
CA ARG A 316 13.76 -24.86 -12.19
C ARG A 316 14.48 -23.55 -12.48
N ARG A 317 14.86 -23.27 -13.72
CA ARG A 317 15.45 -21.97 -14.12
C ARG A 317 14.51 -20.80 -13.82
N TRP A 318 13.21 -20.97 -14.06
CA TRP A 318 12.22 -19.96 -13.71
C TRP A 318 12.13 -19.78 -12.18
N LEU A 319 12.07 -20.88 -11.41
CA LEU A 319 12.01 -20.86 -9.95
C LEU A 319 13.25 -20.21 -9.32
N ALA A 320 14.45 -20.54 -9.81
CA ALA A 320 15.72 -19.97 -9.36
C ALA A 320 15.77 -18.45 -9.57
N ARG A 321 15.33 -17.98 -10.75
CA ARG A 321 15.29 -16.55 -11.08
C ARG A 321 14.31 -15.77 -10.21
N VAL A 322 13.12 -16.32 -10.00
CA VAL A 322 11.99 -15.60 -9.39
C VAL A 322 11.93 -15.74 -7.87
N GLY A 323 12.42 -16.84 -7.33
CA GLY A 323 12.32 -17.21 -5.92
C GLY A 323 11.11 -18.14 -5.68
N PRO A 324 11.33 -19.34 -5.11
CA PRO A 324 10.27 -20.32 -4.87
C PRO A 324 9.18 -19.82 -3.92
N GLU A 325 9.51 -18.94 -2.98
CA GLU A 325 8.60 -18.32 -2.02
C GLU A 325 7.55 -17.42 -2.70
N ARG A 326 7.83 -16.96 -3.93
CA ARG A 326 6.97 -16.01 -4.68
C ARG A 326 5.94 -16.69 -5.58
N VAL A 327 6.05 -18.00 -5.80
CA VAL A 327 5.13 -18.78 -6.64
C VAL A 327 3.68 -18.58 -6.23
N ARG A 328 3.42 -18.47 -4.92
CA ARG A 328 2.07 -18.24 -4.39
C ARG A 328 1.51 -16.87 -4.80
N ASP A 329 2.33 -15.83 -4.74
CA ASP A 329 1.93 -14.47 -5.06
C ASP A 329 1.78 -14.26 -6.56
N LEU A 330 2.72 -14.74 -7.36
CA LEU A 330 2.60 -14.73 -8.82
C LEU A 330 1.41 -15.56 -9.30
N GLY A 331 1.15 -16.70 -8.68
CA GLY A 331 -0.06 -17.48 -8.93
C GLY A 331 -1.35 -16.69 -8.73
N ARG A 332 -1.39 -15.80 -7.73
CA ARG A 332 -2.56 -14.93 -7.51
C ARG A 332 -2.71 -13.91 -8.64
N ILE A 333 -1.60 -13.33 -9.12
CA ILE A 333 -1.61 -12.42 -10.27
C ILE A 333 -2.13 -13.13 -11.51
N TRP A 334 -1.58 -14.30 -11.86
CA TRP A 334 -2.01 -15.07 -13.04
C TRP A 334 -3.47 -15.49 -12.96
N CYS A 335 -3.94 -15.97 -11.79
CA CYS A 335 -5.35 -16.28 -11.61
C CYS A 335 -6.23 -15.02 -11.69
N ALA A 336 -5.74 -13.85 -11.28
CA ALA A 336 -6.47 -12.59 -11.42
C ALA A 336 -6.54 -12.15 -12.89
N GLN A 337 -5.43 -12.26 -13.64
CA GLN A 337 -5.38 -12.03 -15.08
C GLN A 337 -6.37 -12.93 -15.82
N GLU A 338 -6.39 -14.25 -15.56
CA GLU A 338 -7.39 -15.14 -16.18
C GLU A 338 -8.84 -14.73 -15.89
N ARG A 339 -9.14 -14.24 -14.68
CA ARG A 339 -10.49 -13.77 -14.34
C ARG A 339 -10.85 -12.51 -15.13
N VAL A 340 -9.92 -11.58 -15.23
CA VAL A 340 -10.08 -10.34 -16.00
C VAL A 340 -10.23 -10.66 -17.49
N ASP A 341 -9.36 -11.50 -18.06
CA ASP A 341 -9.43 -11.94 -19.45
C ASP A 341 -10.81 -12.54 -19.77
N ARG A 342 -11.31 -13.45 -18.91
CA ARG A 342 -12.66 -14.03 -19.07
C ARG A 342 -13.75 -12.98 -18.99
N GLY A 343 -13.67 -12.04 -18.03
CA GLY A 343 -14.66 -10.98 -17.87
C GLY A 343 -14.70 -10.00 -19.05
N LEU A 344 -13.57 -9.82 -19.72
CA LEU A 344 -13.43 -8.96 -20.91
C LEU A 344 -13.54 -9.74 -22.24
N ALA A 345 -13.88 -11.03 -22.19
CA ALA A 345 -13.93 -11.92 -23.36
C ALA A 345 -12.63 -11.97 -24.19
N LEU A 346 -11.48 -11.81 -23.54
CA LEU A 346 -10.17 -11.87 -24.17
C LEU A 346 -9.71 -13.33 -24.33
N PRO A 347 -8.89 -13.64 -25.35
CA PRO A 347 -8.22 -14.94 -25.43
C PRO A 347 -7.47 -15.21 -24.13
N ARG A 348 -7.55 -16.44 -23.61
CA ARG A 348 -6.81 -16.82 -22.41
C ARG A 348 -5.32 -16.65 -22.67
N ALA A 349 -4.70 -15.68 -22.00
CA ALA A 349 -3.27 -15.44 -22.13
C ALA A 349 -2.44 -16.53 -21.43
N VAL A 350 -2.98 -17.15 -20.38
CA VAL A 350 -2.23 -18.06 -19.48
C VAL A 350 -3.10 -19.25 -19.02
N ASP A 351 -2.49 -20.42 -18.85
CA ASP A 351 -3.02 -21.54 -18.03
C ASP A 351 -2.35 -21.48 -16.65
N ALA A 352 -2.82 -20.55 -15.82
CA ALA A 352 -2.30 -20.34 -14.47
C ALA A 352 -2.43 -21.61 -13.62
N ALA A 353 -3.54 -22.35 -13.76
CA ALA A 353 -3.79 -23.55 -12.97
C ALA A 353 -2.84 -24.71 -13.34
N GLY A 354 -2.63 -24.96 -14.63
CA GLY A 354 -1.65 -25.94 -15.11
C GLY A 354 -0.24 -25.57 -14.71
N SER A 355 0.16 -24.32 -14.92
CA SER A 355 1.49 -23.83 -14.60
C SER A 355 1.79 -23.89 -13.10
N LEU A 356 0.83 -23.52 -12.26
CA LEU A 356 0.97 -23.66 -10.81
C LEU A 356 1.05 -25.11 -10.35
N ARG A 357 0.34 -26.03 -11.01
CA ARG A 357 0.48 -27.47 -10.72
C ARG A 357 1.88 -27.97 -11.07
N ALA A 358 2.41 -27.59 -12.23
CA ALA A 358 3.76 -27.94 -12.66
C ALA A 358 4.84 -27.40 -11.70
N LEU A 359 4.79 -26.10 -11.39
CA LEU A 359 5.72 -25.46 -10.43
C LEU A 359 5.66 -26.10 -9.04
N ARG A 360 4.46 -26.39 -8.52
CA ARG A 360 4.31 -27.07 -7.23
C ARG A 360 4.80 -28.52 -7.25
N ALA A 361 4.64 -29.22 -8.37
CA ALA A 361 5.17 -30.56 -8.53
C ALA A 361 6.70 -30.56 -8.49
N GLU A 362 7.33 -29.59 -9.17
CA GLU A 362 8.78 -29.44 -9.15
C GLU A 362 9.28 -29.07 -7.74
N LEU A 363 8.65 -28.10 -7.06
CA LEU A 363 9.02 -27.72 -5.69
C LEU A 363 8.89 -28.88 -4.68
N ARG A 364 7.95 -29.80 -4.85
CA ARG A 364 7.83 -30.99 -4.00
C ARG A 364 9.04 -31.92 -4.09
N ARG A 365 9.77 -31.91 -5.21
CA ARG A 365 11.02 -32.66 -5.39
C ARG A 365 12.19 -32.03 -4.65
N ARG A 366 12.03 -30.81 -4.11
CA ARG A 366 13.07 -30.03 -3.43
C ARG A 366 14.36 -29.91 -4.26
N PRO A 367 14.26 -29.42 -5.51
CA PRO A 367 15.45 -29.25 -6.34
C PRO A 367 16.35 -28.16 -5.73
N PRO A 368 17.68 -28.24 -5.96
CA PRO A 368 18.58 -27.11 -5.79
C PRO A 368 18.16 -25.95 -6.71
N LEU A 369 18.00 -24.75 -6.16
CA LEU A 369 17.51 -23.56 -6.87
C LEU A 369 18.39 -22.32 -6.66
N ALA A 370 19.33 -22.37 -5.71
CA ALA A 370 20.29 -21.31 -5.44
C ALA A 370 21.70 -21.89 -5.27
N VAL A 371 22.71 -21.02 -5.36
CA VAL A 371 24.12 -21.40 -5.12
C VAL A 371 24.30 -22.05 -3.75
N GLY A 372 23.55 -21.61 -2.73
CA GLY A 372 23.59 -22.20 -1.39
C GLY A 372 23.01 -23.63 -1.30
N ASP A 373 22.31 -24.10 -2.33
CA ASP A 373 21.77 -25.47 -2.39
C ASP A 373 22.74 -26.45 -3.10
N LEU A 374 23.87 -25.95 -3.63
CA LEU A 374 24.89 -26.79 -4.23
C LEU A 374 25.53 -27.69 -3.17
N ALA A 375 25.82 -28.93 -3.54
CA ALA A 375 26.55 -29.89 -2.69
C ALA A 375 28.04 -29.56 -2.53
N LEU A 376 28.47 -28.42 -3.08
CA LEU A 376 29.83 -27.92 -3.08
C LEU A 376 29.79 -26.42 -2.80
N ASP A 377 30.70 -25.94 -1.94
CA ASP A 377 30.83 -24.52 -1.61
C ASP A 377 32.21 -23.93 -2.00
N GLY A 378 32.44 -22.66 -1.66
CA GLY A 378 33.73 -22.01 -1.94
C GLY A 378 34.91 -22.62 -1.17
N GLY A 379 34.68 -23.21 0.00
CA GLY A 379 35.70 -23.89 0.79
C GLY A 379 36.18 -25.18 0.12
N ASP A 380 35.28 -25.92 -0.50
CA ASP A 380 35.61 -27.10 -1.31
C ASP A 380 36.51 -26.75 -2.51
N LEU A 381 36.21 -25.66 -3.23
CA LEU A 381 37.06 -25.17 -4.31
C LEU A 381 38.47 -24.82 -3.82
N ILE A 382 38.58 -24.17 -2.66
CA ILE A 382 39.89 -23.85 -2.06
C ILE A 382 40.66 -25.12 -1.74
N ARG A 383 40.00 -26.12 -1.13
CA ARG A 383 40.63 -27.42 -0.83
C ARG A 383 41.11 -28.15 -2.08
N ALA A 384 40.41 -27.99 -3.20
CA ALA A 384 40.79 -28.54 -4.48
C ALA A 384 41.87 -27.71 -5.23
N GLY A 385 42.41 -26.66 -4.62
CA GLY A 385 43.53 -25.88 -5.16
C GLY A 385 43.14 -24.64 -5.96
N PHE A 386 41.86 -24.25 -5.97
CA PHE A 386 41.44 -23.01 -6.62
C PHE A 386 41.88 -21.80 -5.80
N LYS A 387 42.37 -20.75 -6.49
CA LYS A 387 42.74 -19.48 -5.83
C LYS A 387 41.50 -18.63 -5.57
N PRO A 388 41.26 -18.20 -4.32
CA PRO A 388 40.14 -17.31 -3.99
C PRO A 388 40.11 -16.07 -4.89
N GLY A 389 38.93 -15.70 -5.36
CA GLY A 389 38.76 -14.47 -6.13
C GLY A 389 37.38 -14.30 -6.77
N PRO A 390 37.17 -13.19 -7.51
CA PRO A 390 35.87 -12.84 -8.11
C PRO A 390 35.32 -13.88 -9.10
N ARG A 391 36.15 -14.81 -9.57
CA ARG A 391 35.76 -15.89 -10.48
C ARG A 391 34.92 -16.98 -9.80
N PHE A 392 35.00 -17.12 -8.46
CA PHE A 392 34.26 -18.15 -7.73
C PHE A 392 32.75 -18.02 -7.91
N GLY A 393 32.22 -16.79 -7.81
CA GLY A 393 30.80 -16.54 -8.05
C GLY A 393 30.36 -17.04 -9.43
N ARG A 394 31.13 -16.74 -10.48
CA ARG A 394 30.82 -17.18 -11.85
C ARG A 394 30.87 -18.70 -12.01
N ILE A 395 31.82 -19.37 -11.36
CA ILE A 395 31.91 -20.84 -11.38
C ILE A 395 30.69 -21.43 -10.68
N LEU A 396 30.36 -20.95 -9.47
CA LEU A 396 29.20 -21.43 -8.72
C LEU A 396 27.88 -21.16 -9.45
N ASP A 397 27.74 -20.01 -10.11
CA ASP A 397 26.58 -19.70 -10.96
C ASP A 397 26.48 -20.65 -12.15
N ALA A 398 27.59 -20.95 -12.83
CA ALA A 398 27.63 -21.89 -13.95
C ALA A 398 27.36 -23.34 -13.53
N LEU A 399 27.83 -23.76 -12.34
CA LEU A 399 27.49 -25.04 -11.75
C LEU A 399 26.00 -25.13 -11.42
N LEU A 400 25.44 -24.06 -10.84
CA LEU A 400 24.01 -23.96 -10.60
C LEU A 400 23.23 -24.12 -11.91
N ASP A 401 23.63 -23.47 -12.99
CA ASP A 401 22.97 -23.63 -14.30
C ASP A 401 22.94 -25.09 -14.77
N ARG A 402 24.05 -25.84 -14.62
CA ARG A 402 24.10 -27.29 -14.94
C ARG A 402 23.19 -28.11 -14.04
N VAL A 403 23.16 -27.80 -12.75
CA VAL A 403 22.30 -28.48 -11.77
C VAL A 403 20.81 -28.16 -12.00
N LEU A 404 20.49 -26.97 -12.51
CA LEU A 404 19.14 -26.62 -12.93
C LEU A 404 18.72 -27.42 -14.18
N GLU A 405 19.64 -27.79 -15.08
CA GLU A 405 19.34 -28.74 -16.17
C GLU A 405 19.09 -30.15 -15.63
N ASP A 406 20.01 -30.66 -14.81
CA ASP A 406 19.95 -32.00 -14.24
C ASP A 406 20.33 -31.99 -12.74
N PRO A 407 19.34 -32.09 -11.84
CA PRO A 407 19.57 -32.12 -10.40
C PRO A 407 20.42 -33.29 -9.91
N ALA A 408 20.55 -34.37 -10.70
CA ALA A 408 21.39 -35.51 -10.34
C ALA A 408 22.89 -35.15 -10.30
N LEU A 409 23.29 -34.06 -10.97
CA LEU A 409 24.65 -33.54 -10.95
C LEU A 409 25.02 -32.88 -9.62
N ASN A 410 24.07 -32.62 -8.71
CA ASN A 410 24.32 -31.96 -7.44
C ASN A 410 24.98 -32.88 -6.40
N ARG A 411 26.19 -33.36 -6.72
CA ARG A 411 27.06 -34.17 -5.86
C ARG A 411 28.44 -33.53 -5.81
N ALA A 412 29.05 -33.50 -4.63
CA ALA A 412 30.32 -32.79 -4.41
C ALA A 412 31.44 -33.22 -5.38
N ASP A 413 31.56 -34.51 -5.67
CA ASP A 413 32.55 -35.08 -6.60
C ASP A 413 32.31 -34.62 -8.05
N VAL A 414 31.07 -34.76 -8.53
CA VAL A 414 30.67 -34.36 -9.89
C VAL A 414 30.80 -32.84 -10.09
N LEU A 415 30.37 -32.05 -9.10
CA LEU A 415 30.47 -30.60 -9.16
C LEU A 415 31.93 -30.12 -9.16
N LEU A 416 32.82 -30.82 -8.47
CA LEU A 416 34.23 -30.47 -8.45
C LEU A 416 34.90 -30.72 -9.82
N GLU A 417 34.58 -31.84 -10.47
CA GLU A 417 35.04 -32.13 -11.84
C GLU A 417 34.56 -31.06 -12.81
N LEU A 418 33.26 -30.73 -12.78
CA LEU A 418 32.69 -29.65 -13.60
C LEU A 418 33.33 -28.29 -13.30
N ALA A 419 33.68 -28.01 -12.03
CA ALA A 419 34.35 -26.77 -11.66
C ALA A 419 35.76 -26.67 -12.25
N LEU A 420 36.48 -27.80 -12.33
CA LEU A 420 37.81 -27.88 -12.95
C LEU A 420 37.72 -27.65 -14.46
N GLU A 421 36.72 -28.22 -15.12
CA GLU A 421 36.43 -27.98 -16.55
C GLU A 421 36.12 -26.51 -16.84
N LEU A 422 35.35 -25.85 -15.97
CA LEU A 422 34.97 -24.43 -16.12
C LEU A 422 36.12 -23.45 -15.81
N ALA A 423 37.19 -23.92 -15.18
CA ALA A 423 38.33 -23.10 -14.77
C ALA A 423 39.57 -23.25 -15.67
N GLY A 424 39.62 -24.31 -16.48
CA GLY A 424 40.54 -24.42 -17.62
C GLY A 424 40.15 -23.46 -18.73
#